data_AF-A0AAE0VUA3-F1
#
_entry.id   AF-A0AAE0VUA3-F1
#
_cell.length_a   1.000
_cell.length_b   1.000
_cell.length_c   1.000
_cell.angle_alpha   90.00
_cell.angle_beta   90.00
_cell.angle_gamma   90.00
#
_symmetry.space_group_name_H-M   'P 1'
#
loop_
_entity.id
_entity.type
_entity.pdbx_description
1 polymer ?
#
loop_
_entity_poly.entity_id
_entity_poly.type
_entity_poly.pdbx_seq_one_letter_code
_entity_poly.pdbx_strand_id
1 'polypeptide(L)'
;MIWSWSSDLNIHPDSQYVLGFNEPNFYHQSNMTPQVAAQHWRELEKRFTGKILVSPAAAPCGSHEQCMANGEEWFAQFFQHCQGCRVDYLATHGYWCNADTTINYLKGLWDRFHKPIWLTEFSCPQTHSEDTQLRYIKEILHRLEASHFVSHYSWFVHRWKSDGWIYSSASLLHQDSSTLTTLGQYYNNF
;
A
#
# COMPACT_ATOMS: atom_id res chain seq x y z
N MET A 1 9.68 6.94 2.54
CA MET A 1 8.90 6.05 3.40
C MET A 1 9.73 5.74 4.62
N ILE A 2 9.12 5.70 5.80
CA ILE A 2 9.73 5.13 7.00
C ILE A 2 9.35 3.65 7.01
N TRP A 3 10.23 2.77 6.53
CA TRP A 3 9.87 1.37 6.32
C TRP A 3 9.55 0.67 7.65
N SER A 4 10.44 0.75 8.63
CA SER A 4 10.22 0.30 10.02
C SER A 4 10.82 1.28 11.02
N TRP A 5 10.60 1.08 12.32
CA TRP A 5 11.20 1.94 13.36
C TRP A 5 12.73 1.79 13.44
N SER A 6 13.26 0.62 13.09
CA SER A 6 14.70 0.37 13.02
C SER A 6 15.34 0.85 11.71
N SER A 7 14.54 1.32 10.75
CA SER A 7 15.04 1.84 9.47
C SER A 7 15.53 3.29 9.60
N ASP A 8 16.17 3.81 8.55
CA ASP A 8 16.53 5.21 8.49
C ASP A 8 15.28 6.10 8.55
N LEU A 9 15.24 6.99 9.55
CA LEU A 9 14.16 7.95 9.76
C LEU A 9 14.33 9.25 8.97
N ASN A 10 15.29 9.29 8.05
CA ASN A 10 15.49 10.42 7.15
C ASN A 10 14.54 10.34 5.95
N ILE A 11 13.87 11.45 5.72
CA ILE A 11 13.07 11.70 4.52
C ILE A 11 13.72 12.87 3.80
N HIS A 12 13.77 12.81 2.47
CA HIS A 12 14.32 13.90 1.67
C HIS A 12 13.65 15.23 2.04
N PRO A 13 14.40 16.32 2.25
CA PRO A 13 13.86 17.58 2.76
C PRO A 13 12.72 18.14 1.88
N ASP A 14 12.79 17.90 0.57
CA ASP A 14 11.78 18.36 -0.40
C ASP A 14 10.53 17.46 -0.47
N SER A 15 10.55 16.26 0.13
CA SER A 15 9.37 15.40 0.15
C SER A 15 8.27 16.05 0.98
N GLN A 16 7.08 16.21 0.39
CA GLN A 16 5.92 16.75 1.10
C GLN A 16 5.20 15.70 1.96
N TYR A 17 5.37 14.43 1.62
CA TYR A 17 4.69 13.29 2.22
C TYR A 17 5.67 12.39 2.98
N VAL A 18 5.23 11.85 4.10
CA VAL A 18 5.90 10.78 4.83
C VAL A 18 4.95 9.59 4.90
N LEU A 19 5.27 8.54 4.13
CA LEU A 19 4.60 7.24 4.25
C LEU A 19 5.18 6.47 5.45
N GLY A 20 4.28 5.99 6.30
CA GLY A 20 4.58 5.20 7.50
C GLY A 20 5.06 3.78 7.22
N PHE A 21 5.03 2.96 8.27
CA PHE A 21 5.61 1.61 8.29
C PHE A 21 5.02 0.68 7.24
N ASN A 22 5.89 -0.14 6.62
CA ASN A 22 5.50 -1.11 5.60
C ASN A 22 4.93 -2.38 6.23
N GLU A 23 3.67 -2.71 5.92
CA GLU A 23 3.03 -3.96 6.35
C GLU A 23 3.32 -4.32 7.82
N PRO A 24 3.05 -3.40 8.77
CA PRO A 24 3.39 -3.62 10.17
C PRO A 24 2.70 -4.87 10.74
N ASN A 25 1.57 -5.29 10.19
CA ASN A 25 0.85 -6.46 10.62
C ASN A 25 1.49 -7.79 10.19
N PHE A 26 2.44 -7.78 9.25
CA PHE A 26 3.13 -8.99 8.76
C PHE A 26 4.41 -9.28 9.55
N TYR A 27 4.64 -10.55 9.91
CA TYR A 27 5.78 -10.97 10.72
C TYR A 27 7.14 -10.83 10.01
N HIS A 28 7.15 -10.90 8.68
CA HIS A 28 8.36 -10.82 7.86
C HIS A 28 8.63 -9.43 7.27
N GLN A 29 7.82 -8.44 7.65
CA GLN A 29 7.94 -7.06 7.20
C GLN A 29 8.35 -6.19 8.38
N SER A 30 7.65 -5.09 8.66
CA SER A 30 7.99 -4.22 9.79
C SER A 30 7.63 -4.82 11.14
N ASN A 31 6.72 -5.80 11.18
CA ASN A 31 6.37 -6.62 12.35
C ASN A 31 6.16 -5.81 13.65
N MET A 32 5.08 -5.01 13.68
CA MET A 32 4.71 -4.18 14.82
C MET A 32 3.26 -4.38 15.21
N THR A 33 3.04 -4.52 16.52
CA THR A 33 1.70 -4.44 17.07
C THR A 33 1.12 -3.04 16.86
N PRO A 34 -0.21 -2.90 16.77
CA PRO A 34 -0.85 -1.59 16.64
C PRO A 34 -0.49 -0.61 17.76
N GLN A 35 -0.33 -1.10 18.99
CA GLN A 35 0.09 -0.29 20.15
C GLN A 35 1.50 0.27 19.97
N VAL A 36 2.46 -0.55 19.58
CA VAL A 36 3.86 -0.13 19.36
C VAL A 36 3.94 0.85 18.20
N ALA A 37 3.23 0.57 17.09
CA ALA A 37 3.18 1.48 15.96
C ALA A 37 2.57 2.84 16.35
N ALA A 38 1.52 2.88 17.17
CA ALA A 38 0.93 4.13 17.66
C ALA A 38 1.90 4.94 18.54
N GLN A 39 2.70 4.28 19.38
CA GLN A 39 3.73 4.95 20.17
C GLN A 39 4.78 5.62 19.27
N HIS A 40 5.30 4.89 18.29
CA HIS A 40 6.27 5.44 17.33
C HIS A 40 5.65 6.51 16.43
N TRP A 41 4.39 6.36 16.06
CA TRP A 41 3.68 7.33 15.22
C TRP A 41 3.67 8.72 15.85
N ARG A 42 3.44 8.82 17.17
CA ARG A 42 3.49 10.10 17.89
C ARG A 42 4.85 10.78 17.82
N GLU A 43 5.94 10.02 17.74
CA GLU A 43 7.28 10.58 17.53
C GLU A 43 7.48 11.04 16.08
N LEU A 44 6.92 10.32 15.10
CA LEU A 44 6.92 10.77 13.70
C LEU A 44 6.11 12.07 13.53
N GLU A 45 4.97 12.22 14.22
CA GLU A 45 4.19 13.45 14.22
C GLU A 45 4.99 14.66 14.70
N LYS A 46 5.72 14.51 15.80
CA LYS A 46 6.60 15.57 16.34
C LYS A 46 7.76 15.89 15.39
N ARG A 47 8.31 14.87 14.73
CA ARG A 47 9.44 15.03 13.80
C ARG A 47 9.03 15.73 12.50
N PHE A 48 7.81 15.51 12.03
CA PHE A 48 7.35 15.90 10.70
C PHE A 48 6.15 16.83 10.73
N THR A 49 6.15 17.82 11.63
CA THR A 49 5.02 18.75 11.85
C THR A 49 4.56 19.50 10.59
N GLY A 50 5.47 19.80 9.66
CA GLY A 50 5.17 20.47 8.38
C GLY A 50 4.94 19.56 7.18
N LYS A 51 4.89 18.23 7.37
CA LYS A 51 4.67 17.26 6.29
C LYS A 51 3.30 16.59 6.42
N ILE A 52 2.82 16.07 5.30
CA ILE A 52 1.63 15.23 5.24
C ILE A 52 2.02 13.80 5.67
N LEU A 53 1.29 13.23 6.62
CA LEU A 53 1.54 11.90 7.16
C LEU A 53 0.54 10.89 6.61
N VAL A 54 1.06 9.92 5.86
CA VAL A 54 0.31 8.79 5.33
C VAL A 54 0.57 7.60 6.25
N SER A 55 -0.51 6.98 6.73
CA SER A 55 -0.47 5.93 7.77
C SER A 55 0.54 4.82 7.49
N PRO A 56 0.87 3.98 8.48
CA PRO A 56 1.42 2.66 8.19
C PRO A 56 0.53 1.93 7.17
N ALA A 57 1.14 1.20 6.25
CA ALA A 57 0.45 0.46 5.20
C ALA A 57 0.15 -0.97 5.66
N ALA A 58 -0.75 -1.13 6.64
CA ALA A 58 -1.24 -2.46 6.99
C ALA A 58 -2.06 -3.04 5.84
N ALA A 59 -1.86 -4.32 5.57
CA ALA A 59 -2.39 -4.99 4.38
C ALA A 59 -3.25 -6.21 4.75
N PRO A 60 -4.17 -6.64 3.87
CA PRO A 60 -4.88 -7.89 4.03
C PRO A 60 -3.92 -9.07 4.15
N CYS A 61 -4.15 -9.95 5.11
CA CYS A 61 -3.39 -11.20 5.23
C CYS A 61 -4.33 -12.40 5.14
N GLY A 62 -3.90 -13.43 4.41
CA GLY A 62 -4.72 -14.62 4.15
C GLY A 62 -4.78 -15.60 5.33
N SER A 63 -3.89 -15.48 6.30
CA SER A 63 -3.86 -16.33 7.50
C SER A 63 -3.10 -15.68 8.66
N HIS A 64 -3.43 -16.11 9.90
CA HIS A 64 -2.73 -15.69 11.12
C HIS A 64 -1.29 -16.25 11.23
N GLU A 65 -0.90 -17.14 10.31
CA GLU A 65 0.50 -17.62 10.21
C GLU A 65 1.39 -16.56 9.54
N GLN A 66 0.82 -15.70 8.70
CA GLN A 66 1.54 -14.64 7.97
C GLN A 66 1.58 -13.31 8.73
N CYS A 67 0.56 -13.06 9.54
CA CYS A 67 0.31 -11.78 10.19
C CYS A 67 -0.24 -11.93 11.60
N MET A 68 -0.04 -10.91 12.43
CA MET A 68 -0.63 -10.85 13.78
C MET A 68 -2.10 -10.43 13.79
N ALA A 69 -2.54 -9.72 12.76
CA ALA A 69 -3.92 -9.27 12.58
C ALA A 69 -4.15 -8.96 11.11
N ASN A 70 -5.38 -9.15 10.64
CA ASN A 70 -5.76 -8.67 9.30
C ASN A 70 -5.71 -7.14 9.25
N GLY A 71 -5.41 -6.56 8.07
CA GLY A 71 -5.14 -5.12 7.94
C GLY A 71 -6.22 -4.22 8.57
N GLU A 72 -7.51 -4.53 8.36
CA GLU A 72 -8.63 -3.78 8.94
C GLU A 72 -8.67 -3.84 10.47
N GLU A 73 -8.38 -5.01 11.04
CA GLU A 73 -8.31 -5.20 12.49
C GLU A 73 -7.11 -4.46 13.08
N TRP A 74 -5.96 -4.56 12.41
CA TRP A 74 -4.75 -3.83 12.79
C TRP A 74 -5.00 -2.32 12.81
N PHE A 75 -5.64 -1.77 11.78
CA PHE A 75 -6.01 -0.35 11.73
C PHE A 75 -6.97 0.05 12.84
N ALA A 76 -7.98 -0.77 13.14
CA ALA A 76 -8.93 -0.49 14.19
C ALA A 76 -8.24 -0.35 15.56
N GLN A 77 -7.33 -1.28 15.88
CA GLN A 77 -6.54 -1.21 17.11
C GLN A 77 -5.54 -0.05 17.08
N PHE A 78 -4.92 0.23 15.93
CA PHE A 78 -3.97 1.34 15.79
C PHE A 78 -4.65 2.68 16.09
N PHE A 79 -5.82 2.95 15.49
CA PHE A 79 -6.57 4.18 15.76
C PHE A 79 -7.15 4.22 17.18
N GLN A 80 -7.44 3.07 17.80
CA GLN A 80 -7.80 3.02 19.23
C GLN A 80 -6.64 3.43 20.15
N HIS A 81 -5.40 3.06 19.82
CA HIS A 81 -4.20 3.44 20.59
C HIS A 81 -3.67 4.84 20.22
N CYS A 82 -3.93 5.31 19.00
CA CYS A 82 -3.50 6.59 18.47
C CYS A 82 -4.62 7.63 18.50
N GLN A 83 -5.36 7.73 19.61
CA GLN A 83 -6.38 8.77 19.78
C GLN A 83 -5.74 10.16 19.66
N GLY A 84 -6.33 10.99 18.81
CA GLY A 84 -5.86 12.34 18.52
C GLY A 84 -4.62 12.42 17.62
N CYS A 85 -4.10 11.30 17.11
CA CYS A 85 -3.00 11.33 16.16
C CYS A 85 -3.44 11.93 14.81
N ARG A 86 -2.58 12.76 14.23
CA ARG A 86 -2.66 13.22 12.86
C ARG A 86 -2.27 12.08 11.93
N VAL A 87 -3.26 11.63 11.18
CA VAL A 87 -3.14 10.73 10.04
C VAL A 87 -3.94 11.37 8.92
N ASP A 88 -3.23 11.90 7.92
CA ASP A 88 -3.83 12.68 6.84
C ASP A 88 -4.44 11.77 5.77
N TYR A 89 -3.76 10.65 5.49
CA TYR A 89 -4.19 9.62 4.54
C TYR A 89 -3.98 8.23 5.12
N LEU A 90 -4.80 7.26 4.71
CA LEU A 90 -4.64 5.86 5.07
C LEU A 90 -4.04 5.10 3.89
N ALA A 91 -2.83 4.56 4.06
CA ALA A 91 -2.19 3.68 3.08
C ALA A 91 -2.54 2.21 3.32
N THR A 92 -2.64 1.44 2.26
CA THR A 92 -2.82 -0.02 2.31
C THR A 92 -2.31 -0.67 1.02
N HIS A 93 -2.20 -2.00 1.02
CA HIS A 93 -1.84 -2.80 -0.14
C HIS A 93 -3.00 -3.72 -0.55
N GLY A 94 -3.02 -4.11 -1.83
CA GLY A 94 -4.10 -4.94 -2.38
C GLY A 94 -3.62 -5.85 -3.50
N TYR A 95 -3.45 -7.13 -3.19
CA TYR A 95 -2.94 -8.12 -4.14
C TYR A 95 -4.04 -9.08 -4.59
N TRP A 96 -4.82 -8.64 -5.58
CA TRP A 96 -5.93 -9.39 -6.17
C TRP A 96 -5.95 -9.26 -7.69
N CYS A 97 -6.70 -10.16 -8.33
CA CYS A 97 -6.90 -10.17 -9.78
C CYS A 97 -8.32 -9.72 -10.17
N ASN A 98 -9.05 -9.11 -9.23
CA ASN A 98 -10.45 -8.72 -9.39
C ASN A 98 -10.65 -7.29 -8.87
N ALA A 99 -11.21 -6.43 -9.72
CA ALA A 99 -11.37 -5.02 -9.38
C ALA A 99 -12.46 -4.80 -8.33
N ASP A 100 -13.52 -5.60 -8.31
CA ASP A 100 -14.58 -5.51 -7.29
C ASP A 100 -14.04 -5.80 -5.90
N THR A 101 -13.25 -6.86 -5.75
CA THR A 101 -12.57 -7.17 -4.48
C THR A 101 -11.74 -5.99 -4.00
N THR A 102 -10.94 -5.41 -4.89
CA THR A 102 -10.07 -4.27 -4.57
C THR A 102 -10.89 -3.06 -4.15
N ILE A 103 -11.84 -2.61 -4.96
CA ILE A 103 -12.62 -1.41 -4.67
C ILE A 103 -13.50 -1.58 -3.44
N ASN A 104 -14.12 -2.75 -3.24
CA ASN A 104 -14.92 -3.02 -2.04
C ASN A 104 -14.07 -2.97 -0.77
N TYR A 105 -12.84 -3.49 -0.82
CA TYR A 105 -11.91 -3.40 0.30
C TYR A 105 -11.54 -1.95 0.63
N LEU A 106 -11.12 -1.16 -0.38
CA LEU A 106 -10.77 0.25 -0.17
C LEU A 106 -11.96 1.06 0.35
N LYS A 107 -13.16 0.80 -0.19
CA LYS A 107 -14.39 1.44 0.29
C LYS A 107 -14.66 1.08 1.75
N GLY A 108 -14.47 -0.18 2.15
CA GLY A 108 -14.61 -0.60 3.54
C GLY A 108 -13.67 0.13 4.49
N LEU A 109 -12.40 0.33 4.10
CA LEU A 109 -11.45 1.13 4.86
C LEU A 109 -11.88 2.61 4.95
N TRP A 110 -12.32 3.18 3.84
CA TRP A 110 -12.84 4.56 3.81
C TRP A 110 -14.06 4.73 4.72
N ASP A 111 -15.08 3.86 4.59
CA ASP A 111 -16.31 3.92 5.37
C ASP A 111 -16.03 3.77 6.88
N ARG A 112 -15.00 3.02 7.25
CA ARG A 112 -14.64 2.77 8.65
C ARG A 112 -13.79 3.87 9.26
N PHE A 113 -12.77 4.34 8.55
CA PHE A 113 -11.74 5.23 9.10
C PHE A 113 -11.87 6.68 8.62
N HIS A 114 -12.66 6.93 7.59
CA HIS A 114 -12.92 8.27 7.01
C HIS A 114 -11.63 9.03 6.67
N LYS A 115 -10.63 8.30 6.16
CA LYS A 115 -9.35 8.84 5.68
C LYS A 115 -9.20 8.56 4.20
N PRO A 116 -8.86 9.56 3.36
CA PRO A 116 -8.67 9.30 1.94
C PRO A 116 -7.56 8.27 1.75
N ILE A 117 -7.76 7.36 0.79
CA ILE A 117 -7.00 6.12 0.69
C ILE A 117 -5.84 6.27 -0.27
N TRP A 118 -4.68 5.75 0.13
CA TRP A 118 -3.54 5.50 -0.75
C TRP A 118 -3.40 3.99 -0.95
N LEU A 119 -3.63 3.49 -2.17
CA LEU A 119 -3.33 2.11 -2.53
C LEU A 119 -1.87 2.02 -2.97
N THR A 120 -0.94 1.96 -2.01
CA THR A 120 0.50 2.13 -2.29
C THR A 120 1.13 0.95 -3.01
N GLU A 121 0.51 -0.23 -2.95
CA GLU A 121 0.91 -1.38 -3.73
C GLU A 121 -0.31 -2.21 -4.16
N PHE A 122 -0.39 -2.56 -5.44
CA PHE A 122 -1.40 -3.48 -5.95
C PHE A 122 -1.02 -4.14 -7.27
N SER A 123 -1.46 -5.39 -7.45
CA SER A 123 -1.42 -6.15 -8.70
C SER A 123 -2.05 -7.53 -8.53
N CYS A 124 -2.01 -8.36 -9.57
CA CYS A 124 -2.38 -9.77 -9.53
C CYS A 124 -1.12 -10.64 -9.37
N PRO A 125 -0.72 -11.06 -8.17
CA PRO A 125 0.64 -11.59 -7.94
C PRO A 125 0.90 -12.97 -8.57
N GLN A 126 -0.06 -13.89 -8.49
CA GLN A 126 0.14 -15.32 -8.79
C GLN A 126 -0.32 -15.73 -10.20
N THR A 127 -0.37 -14.81 -11.16
CA THR A 127 -0.69 -15.14 -12.56
C THR A 127 0.54 -15.05 -13.46
N HIS A 128 0.74 -16.04 -14.33
CA HIS A 128 1.72 -15.93 -15.43
C HIS A 128 1.13 -15.26 -16.68
N SER A 129 -0.17 -14.95 -16.67
CA SER A 129 -0.89 -14.40 -17.84
C SER A 129 -0.80 -12.88 -17.88
N GLU A 130 -0.04 -12.36 -18.85
CA GLU A 130 -0.01 -10.92 -19.16
C GLU A 130 -1.40 -10.38 -19.49
N ASP A 131 -2.23 -11.14 -20.20
CA ASP A 131 -3.62 -10.76 -20.49
C ASP A 131 -4.47 -10.60 -19.22
N THR A 132 -4.20 -11.39 -18.19
CA THR A 132 -4.89 -11.27 -16.91
C THR A 132 -4.48 -9.99 -16.17
N GLN A 133 -3.19 -9.65 -16.21
CA GLN A 133 -2.70 -8.37 -15.68
C GLN A 133 -3.30 -7.19 -16.45
N LEU A 134 -3.30 -7.25 -17.78
CA LEU A 134 -3.83 -6.21 -18.65
C LEU A 134 -5.33 -6.01 -18.45
N ARG A 135 -6.11 -7.08 -18.30
CA ARG A 135 -7.54 -6.98 -18.01
C ARG A 135 -7.80 -6.34 -16.66
N TYR A 136 -7.07 -6.79 -15.64
CA TYR A 136 -7.22 -6.25 -14.28
C TYR A 136 -6.82 -4.77 -14.22
N ILE A 137 -5.65 -4.39 -14.75
CA ILE A 137 -5.19 -2.99 -14.73
C ILE A 137 -6.16 -2.07 -15.49
N LYS A 138 -6.68 -2.52 -16.65
CA LYS A 138 -7.65 -1.74 -17.43
C LYS A 138 -8.90 -1.44 -16.62
N GLU A 139 -9.42 -2.42 -15.91
CA GLU A 139 -10.62 -2.26 -15.11
C GLU A 139 -10.37 -1.46 -13.83
N ILE A 140 -9.34 -1.81 -13.05
CA ILE A 140 -9.11 -1.21 -11.74
C ILE A 140 -8.73 0.27 -11.85
N LEU A 141 -7.91 0.69 -12.82
CA LEU A 141 -7.50 2.09 -12.92
C LEU A 141 -8.69 3.03 -13.18
N HIS A 142 -9.61 2.66 -14.07
CA HIS A 142 -10.84 3.43 -14.29
C HIS A 142 -11.67 3.58 -13.00
N ARG A 143 -11.69 2.55 -12.16
CA ARG A 143 -12.43 2.59 -10.90
C ARG A 143 -11.72 3.35 -9.80
N LEU A 144 -10.39 3.30 -9.75
CA LEU A 144 -9.59 4.11 -8.83
C LEU A 144 -9.76 5.61 -9.16
N GLU A 145 -9.65 6.01 -10.42
CA GLU A 145 -9.88 7.40 -10.85
C GLU A 145 -11.32 7.89 -10.62
N ALA A 146 -12.31 7.01 -10.78
CA ALA A 146 -13.71 7.35 -10.52
C ALA A 146 -14.06 7.41 -9.02
N SER A 147 -13.18 6.94 -8.13
CA SER A 147 -13.45 6.82 -6.70
C SER A 147 -13.02 8.06 -5.94
N HIS A 148 -13.97 8.84 -5.43
CA HIS A 148 -13.72 10.04 -4.63
C HIS A 148 -12.95 9.80 -3.32
N PHE A 149 -12.91 8.55 -2.82
CA PHE A 149 -12.23 8.18 -1.58
C PHE A 149 -10.79 7.70 -1.81
N VAL A 150 -10.36 7.48 -3.06
CA VAL A 150 -8.98 7.13 -3.40
C VAL A 150 -8.25 8.40 -3.81
N SER A 151 -7.11 8.68 -3.17
CA SER A 151 -6.29 9.86 -3.49
C SER A 151 -5.08 9.53 -4.34
N HIS A 152 -4.44 8.37 -4.07
CA HIS A 152 -3.26 7.93 -4.82
C HIS A 152 -3.26 6.41 -4.92
N TYR A 153 -2.59 5.89 -5.94
CA TYR A 153 -2.35 4.47 -6.10
C TYR A 153 -1.00 4.24 -6.81
N SER A 154 -0.38 3.09 -6.59
CA SER A 154 0.89 2.72 -7.22
C SER A 154 0.94 1.22 -7.54
N TRP A 155 1.06 0.89 -8.82
CA TRP A 155 1.11 -0.51 -9.28
C TRP A 155 2.40 -1.20 -8.83
N PHE A 156 2.30 -2.47 -8.44
CA PHE A 156 3.43 -3.31 -8.07
C PHE A 156 3.55 -4.52 -9.04
N VAL A 157 4.57 -4.66 -9.86
CA VAL A 157 5.94 -4.20 -9.65
C VAL A 157 6.42 -3.29 -10.78
N HIS A 158 7.23 -2.30 -10.45
CA HIS A 158 7.88 -1.45 -11.46
C HIS A 158 8.78 -2.29 -12.41
N ARG A 159 9.63 -3.15 -11.85
CA ARG A 159 10.53 -4.07 -12.55
C ARG A 159 10.68 -5.33 -11.73
N TRP A 160 10.27 -6.44 -12.30
CA TRP A 160 10.35 -7.72 -11.63
C TRP A 160 11.81 -8.18 -11.53
N LYS A 161 12.21 -8.56 -10.32
CA LYS A 161 13.42 -9.32 -10.02
C LYS A 161 12.92 -10.54 -9.27
N SER A 162 13.15 -11.74 -9.81
CA SER A 162 12.71 -13.04 -9.28
C SER A 162 12.27 -13.02 -7.82
N ASP A 163 10.95 -12.89 -7.59
CA ASP A 163 10.34 -12.80 -6.27
C ASP A 163 9.22 -13.85 -6.21
N GLY A 164 9.36 -14.85 -5.35
CA GLY A 164 8.64 -16.13 -5.47
C GLY A 164 7.12 -16.07 -5.35
N TRP A 165 6.55 -14.95 -4.90
CA TRP A 165 5.12 -14.77 -4.73
C TRP A 165 4.46 -13.91 -5.82
N ILE A 166 5.23 -13.14 -6.59
CA ILE A 166 4.77 -12.32 -7.72
C ILE A 166 5.50 -12.69 -9.00
N TYR A 167 4.78 -12.89 -10.10
CA TYR A 167 5.41 -13.27 -11.37
C TYR A 167 5.75 -12.09 -12.27
N SER A 168 6.67 -12.33 -13.22
CA SER A 168 7.16 -11.34 -14.19
C SER A 168 6.06 -10.70 -15.04
N SER A 169 4.90 -11.34 -15.17
CA SER A 169 3.73 -10.80 -15.87
C SER A 169 3.26 -9.46 -15.30
N ALA A 170 3.47 -9.20 -14.00
CA ALA A 170 3.09 -7.96 -13.32
C ALA A 170 4.07 -6.80 -13.55
N SER A 171 5.19 -7.04 -14.25
CA SER A 171 6.27 -6.07 -14.42
C SER A 171 5.89 -4.96 -15.41
N LEU A 172 6.03 -3.69 -14.99
CA LEU A 172 5.84 -2.54 -15.89
C LEU A 172 7.04 -2.35 -16.84
N LEU A 173 8.23 -2.82 -16.46
CA LEU A 173 9.46 -2.72 -17.26
C LEU A 173 9.96 -4.12 -17.64
N HIS A 174 10.54 -4.25 -18.82
CA HIS A 174 11.27 -5.47 -19.19
C HIS A 174 12.48 -5.64 -18.28
N GLN A 175 12.72 -6.85 -17.75
CA GLN A 175 13.66 -7.12 -16.64
C GLN A 175 15.02 -6.41 -16.77
N ASP A 176 15.66 -6.48 -17.93
CA ASP A 176 17.01 -5.94 -18.16
C ASP A 176 17.02 -4.71 -19.09
N SER A 177 15.88 -4.02 -19.23
CA SER A 177 15.75 -2.87 -20.13
C SER A 177 14.94 -1.72 -19.50
N SER A 178 15.23 -0.49 -19.89
CA SER A 178 14.41 0.69 -19.54
C SER A 178 13.10 0.77 -20.33
N THR A 179 12.85 -0.17 -21.24
CA THR A 179 11.62 -0.24 -22.04
C THR A 179 10.44 -0.73 -21.22
N LEU A 180 9.31 -0.02 -21.34
CA LEU A 180 8.02 -0.42 -20.77
C LEU A 180 7.48 -1.67 -21.47
N THR A 181 6.90 -2.60 -20.69
CA THR A 181 6.06 -3.69 -21.21
C THR A 181 4.74 -3.14 -21.74
N THR A 182 3.92 -3.96 -22.39
CA THR A 182 2.54 -3.56 -22.77
C THR A 182 1.74 -3.07 -21.55
N LEU A 183 1.91 -3.72 -20.41
CA LEU A 183 1.30 -3.33 -19.13
C LEU A 183 1.84 -1.97 -18.66
N GLY A 184 3.16 -1.78 -18.70
CA GLY A 184 3.82 -0.52 -18.37
C GLY A 184 3.39 0.65 -19.25
N GLN A 185 3.26 0.42 -20.56
CA GLN A 185 2.78 1.41 -21.52
C GLN A 185 1.35 1.82 -21.21
N TYR A 186 0.48 0.86 -20.85
CA TYR A 186 -0.88 1.17 -20.45
C TYR A 186 -0.91 2.03 -19.18
N TYR A 187 -0.22 1.60 -18.12
CA TYR A 187 -0.18 2.32 -16.84
C TYR A 187 0.39 3.74 -16.96
N ASN A 188 1.44 3.92 -17.78
CA ASN A 188 2.10 5.21 -17.98
C ASN A 188 1.25 6.23 -18.75
N ASN A 189 0.34 5.77 -19.60
CA ASN A 189 -0.45 6.61 -20.49
C ASN A 189 -1.93 6.72 -20.08
N PHE A 190 -2.29 6.15 -18.93
CA PHE A 190 -3.63 6.22 -18.38
C PHE A 190 -3.90 7.60 -17.77
#